data_AF-A0A920LY43-F1
#
_entry.id   AF-A0A920LY43-F1
#
_cell.length_a   1.000
_cell.length_b   1.000
_cell.length_c   1.000
_cell.angle_alpha   90.00
_cell.angle_beta   90.00
_cell.angle_gamma   90.00
#
_symmetry.space_group_name_H-M   'P 1'
#
loop_
_entity.id
_entity.type
_entity.pdbx_description
1 polymer ?
#
loop_
_entity_poly.entity_id
_entity_poly.type
_entity_poly.pdbx_seq_one_letter_code
_entity_poly.pdbx_strand_id
1 'polypeptide(L)'
;MGESLSKKFVNSLGLDFSSHSTQIELKDAMAFQLANTHNLNNVLIDFAQDIWLLISKNYLKQNLKAGEVGSSTMPHKVNPIDFENAEGNLSMANGLIIALKNKIQISRLQRDLSDSTVLRNIGSLFAYIIISLNSLKKGIAKIEPNKELILKDLDNSWEILTEAIQTILRKNGVEDSYTKIKSISRGKKLDYHSYIKIIDDLKINKADKELLLSLTPKNYIGLADKLAKSSFKS
;
A
#
# COMPACT_ATOMS: atom_id res chain seq x y z
N MET A 1 29.47 -11.08 -40.50
CA MET A 1 30.67 -10.93 -39.64
C MET A 1 30.52 -9.79 -38.63
N GLY A 2 30.00 -8.61 -39.02
CA GLY A 2 29.77 -7.47 -38.12
C GLY A 2 28.79 -7.72 -36.96
N GLU A 3 27.61 -8.28 -37.23
CA GLU A 3 26.61 -8.54 -36.18
C GLU A 3 27.11 -9.50 -35.08
N SER A 4 27.79 -10.57 -35.47
CA SER A 4 28.36 -11.53 -34.50
C SER A 4 29.39 -10.88 -33.58
N LEU A 5 30.22 -9.97 -34.11
CA LEU A 5 31.17 -9.20 -33.31
C LEU A 5 30.44 -8.23 -32.37
N SER A 6 29.45 -7.47 -32.88
CA SER A 6 28.65 -6.53 -32.08
C SER A 6 27.91 -7.23 -30.96
N LYS A 7 27.26 -8.36 -31.24
CA LYS A 7 26.56 -9.17 -30.23
C LYS A 7 27.50 -9.69 -29.16
N LYS A 8 28.66 -10.23 -29.55
CA LYS A 8 29.68 -10.68 -28.58
C LYS A 8 30.14 -9.53 -27.69
N PHE A 9 30.38 -8.34 -28.27
CA PHE A 9 30.80 -7.17 -27.53
C PHE A 9 29.72 -6.70 -26.53
N VAL A 10 28.48 -6.50 -26.96
CA VAL A 10 27.39 -6.06 -26.07
C VAL A 10 27.14 -7.06 -24.95
N ASN A 11 27.09 -8.35 -25.28
CA ASN A 11 26.90 -9.39 -24.26
C ASN A 11 28.08 -9.47 -23.28
N SER A 12 29.32 -9.14 -23.70
CA SER A 12 30.47 -9.10 -22.78
C SER A 12 30.37 -8.01 -21.72
N LEU A 13 29.50 -7.00 -21.93
CA LEU A 13 29.16 -5.97 -20.95
C LEU A 13 28.00 -6.38 -20.03
N GLY A 14 27.45 -7.58 -20.19
CA GLY A 14 26.27 -8.05 -19.44
C GLY A 14 24.95 -7.43 -19.90
N LEU A 15 24.91 -6.89 -21.13
CA LEU A 15 23.72 -6.26 -21.72
C LEU A 15 23.11 -7.16 -22.80
N ASP A 16 21.80 -7.02 -23.01
CA ASP A 16 21.08 -7.70 -24.08
C ASP A 16 21.31 -6.99 -25.42
N PHE A 17 21.80 -7.73 -26.42
CA PHE A 17 22.00 -7.21 -27.77
C PHE A 17 20.68 -7.00 -28.51
N SER A 18 20.41 -5.74 -28.91
CA SER A 18 19.37 -5.43 -29.89
C SER A 18 19.91 -5.57 -31.31
N SER A 19 19.31 -6.46 -32.11
CA SER A 19 19.71 -6.69 -33.49
C SER A 19 19.20 -5.63 -34.47
N HIS A 20 18.21 -4.84 -34.07
CA HIS A 20 17.58 -3.83 -34.93
C HIS A 20 17.56 -2.49 -34.22
N SER A 21 18.23 -1.51 -34.83
CA SER A 21 18.25 -0.12 -34.39
C SER A 21 18.42 0.79 -35.60
N THR A 22 18.15 2.08 -35.41
CA THR A 22 18.67 3.10 -36.31
C THR A 22 20.04 3.56 -35.77
N GLN A 23 20.37 4.84 -35.84
CA GLN A 23 21.55 5.37 -35.19
C GLN A 23 21.47 5.33 -33.65
N ILE A 24 20.26 5.22 -33.09
CA ILE A 24 20.03 5.10 -31.65
C ILE A 24 19.37 3.76 -31.34
N GLU A 25 19.62 3.24 -30.14
CA GLU A 25 18.81 2.15 -29.55
C GLU A 25 17.35 2.65 -29.38
N LEU A 26 16.37 1.74 -29.51
CA LEU A 26 14.94 2.05 -29.59
C LEU A 26 14.33 2.50 -28.25
N LYS A 27 15.00 2.21 -27.13
CA LYS A 27 14.67 2.63 -25.76
C LYS A 27 13.34 2.07 -25.24
N ASP A 28 12.75 1.10 -25.93
CA ASP A 28 11.49 0.46 -25.51
C ASP A 28 11.64 -0.31 -24.19
N ALA A 29 12.77 -1.00 -24.00
CA ALA A 29 13.08 -1.67 -22.74
C ALA A 29 13.20 -0.65 -21.58
N MET A 30 13.83 0.51 -21.84
CA MET A 30 13.92 1.59 -20.86
C MET A 30 12.54 2.19 -20.55
N ALA A 31 11.71 2.42 -21.56
CA ALA A 31 10.34 2.90 -21.39
C ALA A 31 9.48 1.94 -20.56
N PHE A 32 9.64 0.63 -20.79
CA PHE A 32 9.01 -0.42 -20.00
C PHE A 32 9.48 -0.41 -18.53
N GLN A 33 10.79 -0.31 -18.30
CA GLN A 33 11.34 -0.18 -16.94
C GLN A 33 10.82 1.07 -16.23
N LEU A 34 10.77 2.22 -16.90
CA LEU A 34 10.21 3.45 -16.37
C LEU A 34 8.74 3.28 -15.97
N ALA A 35 7.93 2.60 -16.80
CA ALA A 35 6.54 2.30 -16.47
C ALA A 35 6.39 1.41 -15.23
N ASN A 36 7.25 0.40 -15.07
CA ASN A 36 7.27 -0.43 -13.87
C ASN A 36 7.68 0.36 -12.63
N THR A 37 8.68 1.25 -12.75
CA THR A 37 9.09 2.15 -11.66
C THR A 37 7.95 3.09 -11.26
N HIS A 38 7.18 3.62 -12.21
CA HIS A 38 5.99 4.43 -11.91
C HIS A 38 4.96 3.64 -11.09
N ASN A 39 4.69 2.38 -11.47
CA ASN A 39 3.78 1.53 -10.71
C ASN A 39 4.30 1.23 -9.30
N LEU A 40 5.60 0.99 -9.15
CA LEU A 40 6.22 0.82 -7.83
C LEU A 40 6.10 2.09 -6.98
N ASN A 41 6.34 3.27 -7.57
CA ASN A 41 6.16 4.54 -6.89
C ASN A 41 4.71 4.72 -6.41
N ASN A 42 3.70 4.30 -7.19
CA ASN A 42 2.30 4.34 -6.77
C ASN A 42 2.03 3.46 -5.55
N VAL A 43 2.62 2.26 -5.48
CA VAL A 43 2.52 1.41 -4.28
C VAL A 43 3.11 2.11 -3.05
N LEU A 44 4.22 2.83 -3.23
CA LEU A 44 4.87 3.56 -2.13
C LEU A 44 4.11 4.84 -1.74
N ILE A 45 3.44 5.50 -2.68
CA ILE A 45 2.54 6.63 -2.41
C ILE A 45 1.34 6.14 -1.59
N ASP A 46 0.69 5.07 -2.03
CA ASP A 46 -0.43 4.44 -1.33
C ASP A 46 -0.04 4.05 0.10
N PHE A 47 1.13 3.42 0.26
CA PHE A 47 1.71 3.13 1.57
C PHE A 47 1.92 4.39 2.43
N ALA A 48 2.47 5.47 1.86
CA ALA A 48 2.69 6.71 2.61
C ALA A 48 1.37 7.33 3.09
N GLN A 49 0.35 7.33 2.24
CA GLN A 49 -0.99 7.84 2.55
C GLN A 49 -1.69 7.00 3.62
N ASP A 50 -1.61 5.67 3.54
CA ASP A 50 -2.17 4.78 4.55
C ASP A 50 -1.52 4.98 5.92
N ILE A 51 -0.18 5.07 5.98
CA ILE A 51 0.51 5.34 7.24
C ILE A 51 0.15 6.72 7.79
N TRP A 52 0.04 7.73 6.91
CA TRP A 52 -0.44 9.06 7.31
C TRP A 52 -1.83 9.00 7.94
N LEU A 53 -2.77 8.26 7.33
CA LEU A 53 -4.13 8.07 7.85
C LEU A 53 -4.14 7.35 9.20
N LEU A 54 -3.30 6.31 9.36
CA LEU A 54 -3.17 5.58 10.62
C LEU A 54 -2.59 6.45 11.74
N ILE A 55 -1.65 7.35 11.41
CA ILE A 55 -1.11 8.35 12.36
C ILE A 55 -2.19 9.39 12.72
N SER A 56 -2.94 9.87 11.73
CA SER A 56 -4.05 10.81 11.91
C SER A 56 -5.16 10.24 12.83
N LYS A 57 -5.43 8.94 12.72
CA LYS A 57 -6.33 8.19 13.61
C LYS A 57 -5.70 7.78 14.94
N ASN A 58 -4.43 8.12 15.17
CA ASN A 58 -3.66 7.76 16.36
C ASN A 58 -3.52 6.23 16.59
N TYR A 59 -3.73 5.41 15.54
CA TYR A 59 -3.44 3.98 15.55
C TYR A 59 -1.94 3.70 15.47
N LEU A 60 -1.20 4.62 14.84
CA LEU A 60 0.25 4.67 14.89
C LEU A 60 0.69 5.94 15.62
N LYS A 61 1.57 5.81 16.61
CA LYS A 61 2.25 6.93 17.27
C LYS A 61 3.61 7.14 16.63
N GLN A 62 4.13 8.35 16.73
CA GLN A 62 5.48 8.69 16.29
C GLN A 62 6.38 8.91 17.50
N ASN A 63 7.46 8.14 17.56
CA ASN A 63 8.51 8.27 18.56
C ASN A 63 9.37 9.50 18.23
N LEU A 64 9.33 10.48 19.13
CA LEU A 64 10.13 11.70 19.02
C LEU A 64 11.58 11.43 19.42
N LYS A 65 12.53 11.92 18.63
CA LYS A 65 13.91 12.06 19.10
C LYS A 65 14.05 13.34 19.91
N ALA A 66 14.84 13.29 20.99
CA ALA A 66 15.16 14.47 21.78
C ALA A 66 15.76 15.55 20.87
N GLY A 67 15.12 16.74 20.84
CA GLY A 67 15.55 17.88 20.03
C GLY A 67 14.86 18.04 18.66
N GLU A 68 13.98 17.12 18.23
CA GLU A 68 13.17 17.33 17.02
C GLU A 68 12.06 18.37 17.28
N VAL A 69 12.02 19.42 16.44
CA VAL A 69 10.96 20.43 16.45
C VAL A 69 9.86 19.99 15.48
N GLY A 70 8.70 19.59 16.00
CA GLY A 70 7.58 19.11 15.17
C GLY A 70 6.74 20.21 14.53
N SER A 71 6.58 21.36 15.20
CA SER A 71 5.92 22.56 14.67
C SER A 71 6.51 23.82 15.32
N SER A 72 6.70 24.88 14.52
CA SER A 72 7.25 26.16 14.98
C SER A 72 6.33 26.93 15.94
N THR A 73 5.03 26.62 15.96
CA THR A 73 4.03 27.32 16.79
C THR A 73 3.30 26.40 17.78
N MET A 74 3.34 25.08 17.58
CA MET A 74 2.67 24.09 18.44
C MET A 74 3.68 23.04 18.94
N PRO A 75 4.30 23.24 20.12
CA PRO A 75 5.40 22.38 20.60
C PRO A 75 5.05 20.91 20.80
N HIS A 76 3.76 20.59 20.98
CA HIS A 76 3.27 19.22 21.17
C HIS A 76 2.91 18.51 19.85
N LYS A 77 2.90 19.22 18.71
CA LYS A 77 2.42 18.68 17.43
C LYS A 77 3.53 17.91 16.72
N VAL A 78 3.28 16.63 16.45
CA VAL A 78 4.17 15.75 15.69
C VAL A 78 3.50 15.38 14.38
N ASN A 79 4.02 15.91 13.26
CA ASN A 79 3.48 15.64 11.93
C ASN A 79 4.23 14.47 11.28
N PRO A 80 3.56 13.63 10.48
CA PRO A 80 4.18 12.53 9.73
C PRO A 80 5.00 13.02 8.51
N ILE A 81 5.87 14.00 8.71
CA ILE A 81 6.59 14.72 7.63
C ILE A 81 7.44 13.80 6.76
N ASP A 82 7.95 12.71 7.32
CA ASP A 82 8.77 11.74 6.59
C ASP A 82 7.93 11.03 5.51
N PHE A 83 6.64 10.74 5.78
CA PHE A 83 5.73 10.14 4.81
C PHE A 83 5.22 11.18 3.80
N GLU A 84 4.89 12.39 4.24
CA GLU A 84 4.47 13.50 3.37
C GLU A 84 5.57 13.89 2.37
N ASN A 85 6.83 13.93 2.82
CA ASN A 85 7.99 14.16 1.96
C ASN A 85 8.18 13.05 0.94
N ALA A 86 7.98 11.79 1.34
CA ALA A 86 8.10 10.67 0.42
C ALA A 86 7.03 10.72 -0.68
N GLU A 87 5.77 10.92 -0.30
CA GLU A 87 4.62 11.06 -1.20
C GLU A 87 4.85 12.16 -2.24
N GLY A 88 5.26 13.36 -1.80
CA GLY A 88 5.52 14.48 -2.70
C GLY A 88 6.63 14.20 -3.71
N ASN A 89 7.77 13.66 -3.24
CA ASN A 89 8.90 13.36 -4.11
C ASN A 89 8.59 12.19 -5.08
N LEU A 90 7.81 11.18 -4.68
CA LEU A 90 7.37 10.09 -5.58
C LEU A 90 6.43 10.63 -6.66
N SER A 91 5.55 11.58 -6.32
CA SER A 91 4.69 12.25 -7.28
C SER A 91 5.48 13.05 -8.32
N MET A 92 6.53 13.76 -7.88
CA MET A 92 7.47 14.44 -8.79
C MET A 92 8.22 13.45 -9.69
N ALA A 93 8.70 12.33 -9.13
CA ALA A 93 9.34 11.27 -9.90
C ALA A 93 8.40 10.70 -10.98
N ASN A 94 7.12 10.46 -10.65
CA ASN A 94 6.13 9.97 -11.60
C ASN A 94 5.87 10.95 -12.75
N GLY A 95 5.79 12.25 -12.46
CA GLY A 95 5.71 13.28 -13.51
C GLY A 95 6.89 13.22 -14.48
N LEU A 96 8.11 13.10 -13.96
CA LEU A 96 9.33 12.94 -14.77
C LEU A 96 9.31 11.65 -15.59
N ILE A 97 8.87 10.52 -15.01
CA ILE A 97 8.77 9.24 -15.71
C ILE A 97 7.87 9.37 -16.93
N ILE A 98 6.69 9.98 -16.78
CA ILE A 98 5.74 10.15 -17.90
C ILE A 98 6.39 10.97 -19.02
N ALA A 99 7.04 12.09 -18.68
CA ALA A 99 7.73 12.92 -19.65
C ALA A 99 8.88 12.18 -20.37
N LEU A 100 9.73 11.48 -19.62
CA LEU A 100 10.84 10.68 -20.15
C LEU A 100 10.33 9.59 -21.09
N LYS A 101 9.45 8.70 -20.60
CA LYS A 101 8.94 7.55 -21.33
C LYS A 101 8.30 7.94 -22.65
N ASN A 102 7.41 8.93 -22.62
CA ASN A 102 6.68 9.37 -23.81
C ASN A 102 7.61 10.01 -24.85
N LYS A 103 8.72 10.61 -24.42
CA LYS A 103 9.62 11.32 -25.33
C LYS A 103 10.73 10.44 -25.92
N ILE A 104 11.26 9.48 -25.16
CA ILE A 104 12.42 8.67 -25.61
C ILE A 104 12.07 7.68 -26.72
N GLN A 105 10.80 7.25 -26.83
CA GLN A 105 10.36 6.28 -27.85
C GLN A 105 10.05 6.92 -29.22
N ILE A 106 10.06 8.26 -29.32
CA ILE A 106 9.67 8.97 -30.54
C ILE A 106 10.83 9.81 -31.05
N SER A 107 11.32 9.45 -32.24
CA SER A 107 12.39 10.13 -32.95
C SER A 107 12.11 10.15 -34.46
N ARG A 108 12.34 11.30 -35.11
CA ARG A 108 12.10 11.45 -36.55
C ARG A 108 13.15 10.71 -37.39
N LEU A 109 12.71 10.00 -38.44
CA LEU A 109 13.57 9.29 -39.40
C LEU A 109 14.60 8.39 -38.69
N GLN A 110 15.87 8.40 -39.10
CA GLN A 110 16.92 7.57 -38.48
C GLN A 110 17.35 8.07 -37.10
N ARG A 111 17.19 9.37 -36.80
CA ARG A 111 17.16 9.95 -35.45
C ARG A 111 16.98 11.48 -35.52
N ASP A 112 16.45 12.06 -34.45
CA ASP A 112 16.71 13.46 -34.07
C ASP A 112 17.39 13.52 -32.69
N LEU A 113 17.89 14.69 -32.27
CA LEU A 113 18.71 14.84 -31.07
C LEU A 113 17.92 15.21 -29.81
N SER A 114 16.59 15.29 -29.89
CA SER A 114 15.78 15.77 -28.76
C SER A 114 15.78 14.81 -27.57
N ASP A 115 16.07 13.53 -27.77
CA ASP A 115 16.24 12.54 -26.69
C ASP A 115 17.50 12.78 -25.85
N SER A 116 18.56 13.37 -26.43
CA SER A 116 19.84 13.60 -25.76
C SER A 116 19.73 14.49 -24.52
N THR A 117 18.94 15.56 -24.57
CA THR A 117 18.70 16.42 -23.39
C THR A 117 17.76 15.75 -22.39
N VAL A 118 16.79 14.99 -22.88
CA VAL A 118 15.79 14.28 -22.07
C VAL A 118 16.46 13.20 -21.21
N LEU A 119 17.34 12.38 -21.81
CA LEU A 119 18.06 11.30 -21.11
C LEU A 119 18.99 11.80 -20.00
N ARG A 120 19.45 13.06 -20.04
CA ARG A 120 20.23 13.67 -18.96
C ARG A 120 19.43 13.89 -17.67
N ASN A 121 18.11 13.75 -17.72
CA ASN A 121 17.23 13.88 -16.57
C ASN A 121 16.96 12.55 -15.84
N ILE A 122 17.50 11.42 -16.32
CA ILE A 122 17.38 10.13 -15.60
C ILE A 122 17.97 10.23 -14.19
N GLY A 123 19.08 10.94 -14.03
CA GLY A 123 19.67 11.18 -12.70
C GLY A 123 18.71 11.93 -11.77
N SER A 124 18.04 12.97 -12.26
CA SER A 124 17.04 13.74 -11.50
C SER A 124 15.85 12.88 -11.08
N LEU A 125 15.38 12.00 -11.97
CA LEU A 125 14.33 11.03 -11.64
C LEU A 125 14.73 10.17 -10.44
N PHE A 126 15.90 9.53 -10.49
CA PHE A 126 16.35 8.67 -9.40
C PHE A 126 16.67 9.46 -8.12
N ALA A 127 17.08 10.73 -8.22
CA ALA A 127 17.25 11.58 -7.06
C ALA A 127 15.95 11.74 -6.25
N TYR A 128 14.82 12.02 -6.92
CA TYR A 128 13.50 12.08 -6.27
C TYR A 128 13.15 10.76 -5.58
N ILE A 129 13.32 9.63 -6.28
CA ILE A 129 13.03 8.30 -5.73
C ILE A 129 13.89 8.01 -4.50
N ILE A 130 15.21 8.28 -4.55
CA ILE A 130 16.13 8.03 -3.44
C ILE A 130 15.78 8.90 -2.23
N ILE A 131 15.42 10.17 -2.44
CA ILE A 131 14.95 11.07 -1.37
C ILE A 131 13.69 10.50 -0.71
N SER A 132 12.74 10.00 -1.51
CA SER A 132 11.52 9.37 -0.99
C SER A 132 11.81 8.12 -0.19
N LEU A 133 12.63 7.20 -0.71
CA LEU A 133 12.98 5.96 -0.01
C LEU A 133 13.69 6.23 1.32
N ASN A 134 14.57 7.22 1.36
CA ASN A 134 15.22 7.64 2.60
C ASN A 134 14.23 8.24 3.61
N SER A 135 13.24 9.01 3.13
CA SER A 135 12.19 9.57 3.98
C SER A 135 11.27 8.45 4.52
N LEU A 136 10.81 7.52 3.68
CA LEU A 136 10.05 6.34 4.12
C LEU A 136 10.79 5.53 5.17
N LYS A 137 12.08 5.24 4.94
CA LYS A 137 12.92 4.51 5.91
C LYS A 137 12.99 5.22 7.26
N LYS A 138 13.13 6.55 7.26
CA LYS A 138 13.12 7.36 8.50
C LYS A 138 11.76 7.32 9.18
N GLY A 139 10.66 7.49 8.44
CA GLY A 139 9.30 7.45 8.96
C GLY A 139 8.94 6.09 9.58
N ILE A 140 9.25 4.99 8.89
CA ILE A 140 9.03 3.61 9.38
C ILE A 140 9.77 3.36 10.69
N ALA A 141 11.00 3.87 10.83
CA ALA A 141 11.77 3.72 12.06
C ALA A 141 11.20 4.50 13.27
N LYS A 142 10.27 5.44 13.04
CA LYS A 142 9.66 6.28 14.07
C LYS A 142 8.28 5.80 14.52
N ILE A 143 7.62 4.93 13.78
CA ILE A 143 6.23 4.55 14.09
C ILE A 143 6.13 3.38 15.07
N GLU A 144 5.14 3.43 15.95
CA GLU A 144 4.78 2.34 16.85
C GLU A 144 3.26 2.18 16.98
N PRO A 145 2.73 0.96 17.17
CA PRO A 145 1.29 0.74 17.28
C PRO A 145 0.72 1.24 18.61
N ASN A 146 -0.35 2.02 18.55
CA ASN A 146 -1.15 2.39 19.71
C ASN A 146 -2.12 1.26 20.10
N LYS A 147 -1.58 0.19 20.69
CA LYS A 147 -2.35 -1.02 21.01
C LYS A 147 -3.59 -0.73 21.87
N GLU A 148 -3.49 0.17 22.82
CA GLU A 148 -4.61 0.53 23.71
C GLU A 148 -5.78 1.12 22.92
N LEU A 149 -5.53 2.11 22.06
CA LEU A 149 -6.57 2.73 21.25
C LEU A 149 -7.17 1.74 20.24
N ILE A 150 -6.33 0.94 19.58
CA ILE A 150 -6.79 -0.07 18.62
C ILE A 150 -7.72 -1.07 19.31
N LEU A 151 -7.35 -1.58 20.49
CA LEU A 151 -8.18 -2.51 21.26
C LEU A 151 -9.49 -1.85 21.70
N LYS A 152 -9.44 -0.60 22.17
CA LYS A 152 -10.63 0.16 22.56
C LYS A 152 -11.59 0.37 21.39
N ASP A 153 -11.10 0.68 20.20
CA ASP A 153 -11.94 0.87 19.02
C ASP A 153 -12.57 -0.46 18.58
N LEU A 154 -11.80 -1.55 18.60
CA LEU A 154 -12.33 -2.90 18.33
C LEU A 154 -13.45 -3.26 19.32
N ASP A 155 -13.26 -3.02 20.62
CA ASP A 155 -14.27 -3.29 21.65
C ASP A 155 -15.55 -2.44 21.49
N ASN A 156 -15.47 -1.35 20.72
CA ASN A 156 -16.59 -0.47 20.40
C ASN A 156 -17.28 -0.78 19.06
N SER A 157 -16.78 -1.75 18.30
CA SER A 157 -17.22 -2.06 16.93
C SER A 157 -17.77 -3.48 16.79
N TRP A 158 -18.78 -3.82 17.59
CA TRP A 158 -19.44 -5.14 17.55
C TRP A 158 -20.20 -5.40 16.24
N GLU A 159 -20.54 -4.34 15.49
CA GLU A 159 -21.17 -4.44 14.18
C GLU A 159 -20.37 -5.26 13.16
N ILE A 160 -19.05 -5.37 13.30
CA ILE A 160 -18.23 -6.15 12.35
C ILE A 160 -18.53 -7.66 12.42
N LEU A 161 -19.00 -8.16 13.58
CA LEU A 161 -19.36 -9.56 13.76
C LEU A 161 -20.68 -9.94 13.08
N THR A 162 -21.42 -8.97 12.53
CA THR A 162 -22.65 -9.24 11.79
C THR A 162 -22.41 -10.07 10.53
N GLU A 163 -21.24 -9.93 9.90
CA GLU A 163 -20.82 -10.77 8.78
C GLU A 163 -20.64 -12.25 9.20
N ALA A 164 -20.05 -12.48 10.38
CA ALA A 164 -19.89 -13.83 10.92
C ALA A 164 -21.25 -14.49 11.18
N ILE A 165 -22.20 -13.75 11.77
CA ILE A 165 -23.58 -14.23 11.96
C ILE A 165 -24.22 -14.56 10.62
N GLN A 166 -24.13 -13.66 9.64
CA GLN A 166 -24.69 -13.88 8.30
C GLN A 166 -24.12 -15.14 7.65
N THR A 167 -22.81 -15.37 7.80
CA THR A 167 -22.13 -16.55 7.26
C THR A 167 -22.64 -17.84 7.89
N ILE A 168 -22.81 -17.86 9.21
CA ILE A 168 -23.38 -19.01 9.93
C ILE A 168 -24.85 -19.26 9.57
N LEU A 169 -25.65 -18.21 9.39
CA LEU A 169 -27.03 -18.35 8.93
C LEU A 169 -27.10 -18.97 7.53
N ARG A 170 -26.22 -18.54 6.61
CA ARG A 170 -26.10 -19.15 5.27
C ARG A 170 -25.69 -20.62 5.34
N LYS A 171 -24.71 -20.97 6.18
CA LYS A 171 -24.30 -22.37 6.43
C LYS A 171 -25.49 -23.24 6.87
N ASN A 172 -26.39 -22.69 7.67
CA ASN A 172 -27.58 -23.39 8.16
C ASN A 172 -28.79 -23.33 7.21
N GLY A 173 -28.63 -22.83 5.98
CA GLY A 173 -29.72 -22.78 4.99
C GLY A 173 -30.81 -21.75 5.31
N VAL A 174 -30.53 -20.76 6.15
CA VAL A 174 -31.51 -19.71 6.49
C VAL A 174 -31.63 -18.72 5.33
N GLU A 175 -32.78 -18.77 4.66
CA GLU A 175 -33.16 -17.78 3.64
C GLU A 175 -33.22 -16.35 4.21
N ASP A 176 -32.90 -15.37 3.36
CA ASP A 176 -32.89 -13.94 3.68
C ASP A 176 -32.03 -13.54 4.89
N SER A 177 -30.97 -14.30 5.16
CA SER A 177 -30.00 -14.03 6.24
C SER A 177 -29.46 -12.59 6.23
N TYR A 178 -29.14 -12.04 5.05
CA TYR A 178 -28.70 -10.66 4.90
C TYR A 178 -29.77 -9.64 5.32
N THR A 179 -31.02 -9.82 4.88
CA THR A 179 -32.13 -8.92 5.20
C THR A 179 -32.46 -8.93 6.69
N LYS A 180 -32.41 -10.12 7.32
CA LYS A 180 -32.59 -10.28 8.78
C LYS A 180 -31.50 -9.57 9.57
N ILE A 181 -30.23 -9.71 9.19
CA ILE A 181 -29.14 -9.03 9.89
C ILE A 181 -29.19 -7.52 9.64
N LYS A 182 -29.48 -7.10 8.41
CA LYS A 182 -29.63 -5.69 8.06
C LYS A 182 -30.75 -5.01 8.86
N SER A 183 -31.88 -5.65 9.11
CA SER A 183 -32.95 -5.06 9.93
C SER A 183 -32.55 -4.92 11.41
N ILE A 184 -31.67 -5.79 11.89
CA ILE A 184 -31.19 -5.82 13.27
C ILE A 184 -30.06 -4.79 13.49
N SER A 185 -29.14 -4.63 12.54
CA SER A 185 -27.91 -3.84 12.70
C SER A 185 -27.94 -2.45 12.06
N ARG A 186 -28.79 -2.19 11.05
CA ARG A 186 -28.71 -0.94 10.27
C ARG A 186 -29.05 0.28 11.12
N GLY A 187 -28.09 1.20 11.22
CA GLY A 187 -28.24 2.47 11.93
C GLY A 187 -28.22 2.35 13.46
N LYS A 188 -27.90 1.17 14.01
CA LYS A 188 -27.79 0.94 15.45
C LYS A 188 -26.35 0.59 15.80
N LYS A 189 -25.82 1.22 16.85
CA LYS A 189 -24.56 0.79 17.45
C LYS A 189 -24.81 -0.52 18.17
N LEU A 190 -24.03 -1.54 17.85
CA LEU A 190 -24.04 -2.81 18.57
C LEU A 190 -23.00 -2.76 19.69
N ASP A 191 -23.29 -3.48 20.75
CA ASP A 191 -22.44 -3.74 21.90
C ASP A 191 -22.48 -5.22 22.25
N TYR A 192 -21.71 -5.62 23.26
CA TYR A 192 -21.68 -7.00 23.75
C TYR A 192 -23.07 -7.57 24.08
N HIS A 193 -23.90 -6.79 24.78
CA HIS A 193 -25.21 -7.25 25.26
C HIS A 193 -26.20 -7.44 24.12
N SER A 194 -26.27 -6.49 23.19
CA SER A 194 -27.09 -6.59 22.00
C SER A 194 -26.60 -7.71 21.08
N TYR A 195 -25.29 -7.94 20.96
CA TYR A 195 -24.73 -9.05 20.21
C TYR A 195 -25.16 -10.42 20.75
N ILE A 196 -25.06 -10.63 22.07
CA ILE A 196 -25.51 -11.88 22.71
C ILE A 196 -27.01 -12.10 22.47
N LYS A 197 -27.82 -11.06 22.68
CA LYS A 197 -29.27 -11.15 22.48
C LYS A 197 -29.62 -11.58 21.06
N ILE A 198 -28.93 -11.04 20.06
CA ILE A 198 -29.10 -11.44 18.66
C ILE A 198 -28.83 -12.92 18.49
N ILE A 199 -27.73 -13.44 19.05
CA ILE A 199 -27.35 -14.86 18.93
C ILE A 199 -28.38 -15.77 19.63
N ASP A 200 -28.86 -15.37 20.81
CA ASP A 200 -29.86 -16.13 21.55
C ASP A 200 -31.16 -16.29 20.76
N ASP A 201 -31.59 -15.25 20.05
CA ASP A 201 -32.78 -15.24 19.20
C ASP A 201 -32.63 -16.07 17.91
N LEU A 202 -31.40 -16.46 17.52
CA LEU A 202 -31.18 -17.26 16.31
C LEU A 202 -31.69 -18.70 16.47
N LYS A 203 -32.41 -19.18 15.45
CA LYS A 203 -32.85 -20.58 15.33
C LYS A 203 -31.78 -21.42 14.62
N ILE A 204 -30.63 -21.59 15.27
CA ILE A 204 -29.49 -22.39 14.79
C ILE A 204 -29.05 -23.41 15.84
N ASN A 205 -28.23 -24.39 15.44
CA ASN A 205 -27.73 -25.43 16.35
C ASN A 205 -26.82 -24.85 17.45
N LYS A 206 -26.65 -25.61 18.54
CA LYS A 206 -25.90 -25.16 19.73
C LYS A 206 -24.43 -24.88 19.42
N ALA A 207 -23.78 -25.72 18.62
CA ALA A 207 -22.36 -25.58 18.28
C ALA A 207 -22.09 -24.26 17.52
N ASP A 208 -22.98 -23.88 16.61
CA ASP A 208 -22.87 -22.62 15.87
C ASP A 208 -23.15 -21.40 16.78
N LYS A 209 -24.06 -21.50 17.76
CA LYS A 209 -24.23 -20.45 18.78
C LYS A 209 -22.97 -20.29 19.64
N GLU A 210 -22.42 -21.39 20.13
CA GLU A 210 -21.19 -21.39 20.94
C GLU A 210 -20.01 -20.78 20.16
N LEU A 211 -19.88 -21.10 18.87
CA LEU A 211 -18.89 -20.49 17.99
C LEU A 211 -19.08 -18.97 17.91
N LEU A 212 -20.29 -18.49 17.61
CA LEU A 212 -20.57 -17.04 17.53
C LEU A 212 -20.32 -16.33 18.87
N LEU A 213 -20.72 -16.93 19.99
CA LEU A 213 -20.48 -16.38 21.33
C LEU A 213 -19.00 -16.32 21.71
N SER A 214 -18.15 -17.15 21.10
CA SER A 214 -16.69 -17.10 21.30
C SER A 214 -16.01 -15.96 20.51
N LEU A 215 -16.70 -15.37 19.54
CA LEU A 215 -16.16 -14.29 18.73
C LEU A 215 -16.20 -12.94 19.47
N THR A 216 -15.17 -12.16 19.23
CA THR A 216 -15.03 -10.76 19.63
C THR A 216 -14.48 -9.99 18.43
N PRO A 217 -14.71 -8.68 18.32
CA PRO A 217 -14.09 -7.88 17.26
C PRO A 217 -12.57 -8.06 17.19
N LYS A 218 -11.93 -8.21 18.36
CA LYS A 218 -10.49 -8.46 18.49
C LYS A 218 -10.00 -9.79 17.92
N ASN A 219 -10.77 -10.87 18.03
CA ASN A 219 -10.35 -12.20 17.57
C ASN A 219 -10.90 -12.58 16.19
N TYR A 220 -11.83 -11.78 15.65
CA TYR A 220 -12.36 -11.93 14.29
C TYR A 220 -11.41 -11.34 13.24
N ILE A 221 -10.18 -11.85 13.19
CA ILE A 221 -9.10 -11.40 12.29
C ILE A 221 -8.80 -12.41 11.16
N GLY A 222 -9.57 -13.50 11.07
CA GLY A 222 -9.40 -14.54 10.08
C GLY A 222 -7.96 -15.09 10.02
N LEU A 223 -7.34 -15.04 8.85
CA LEU A 223 -5.98 -15.53 8.61
C LEU A 223 -4.91 -14.44 8.72
N ALA A 224 -5.24 -13.23 9.21
CA ALA A 224 -4.35 -12.07 9.16
C ALA A 224 -2.96 -12.35 9.78
N ASP A 225 -2.90 -12.90 11.01
CA ASP A 225 -1.64 -13.20 11.68
C ASP A 225 -0.78 -14.22 10.90
N LYS A 226 -1.42 -15.25 10.36
CA LYS A 226 -0.75 -16.31 9.59
C LYS A 226 -0.16 -15.76 8.29
N LEU A 227 -0.95 -14.97 7.55
CA LEU A 227 -0.53 -14.39 6.27
C LEU A 227 0.58 -13.37 6.47
N ALA A 228 0.45 -12.49 7.47
CA ALA A 228 1.49 -11.50 7.79
C ALA A 228 2.83 -12.17 8.10
N LYS A 229 2.85 -13.22 8.93
CA LYS A 229 4.08 -13.97 9.25
C LYS A 229 4.63 -14.78 8.08
N SER A 230 3.77 -15.27 7.19
CA SER A 230 4.20 -16.07 6.03
C SER A 230 5.05 -15.27 5.05
N SER A 231 4.79 -13.96 4.91
CA SER A 231 5.54 -13.05 4.04
C SER A 231 6.97 -12.74 4.52
N PHE A 232 7.32 -13.09 5.78
CA PHE A 232 8.66 -12.90 6.34
C PHE A 232 9.54 -14.16 6.32
N LYS A 233 9.04 -15.28 5.77
CA LYS A 233 9.86 -16.47 5.53
C LYS A 233 10.68 -16.27 4.25
N SER A 234 11.77 -15.52 4.36
CA SER A 234 12.90 -15.50 3.42
C SER A 234 14.11 -16.15 4.07
#